data_AF-A0A536ULL2-F1
#
_entry.id   AF-A0A536ULL2-F1
#
_cell.length_a   1.000
_cell.length_b   1.000
_cell.length_c   1.000
_cell.angle_alpha   90.00
_cell.angle_beta   90.00
_cell.angle_gamma   90.00
#
_symmetry.space_group_name_H-M   'P 1'
#
loop_
_entity.id
_entity.type
_entity.pdbx_description
1 polymer ?
#
loop_
_entity_poly.entity_id
_entity_poly.type
_entity_poly.pdbx_seq_one_letter_code
_entity_poly.pdbx_strand_id
1 'polypeptide(L)' 'MLDVVEGSALTAYDAELVALARALSVPLVTSDKAVFKAFPDLTLTMEAFVAR' A
#
# COMPACT_ATOMS: atom_id res chain seq x y z
N MET A 1 16.47 0.02 -5.61
CA MET A 1 15.34 -0.27 -4.69
C MET A 1 15.22 0.87 -3.68
N LEU A 2 14.80 2.06 -4.12
CA LEU A 2 14.20 3.16 -3.33
C LEU A 2 13.42 4.16 -4.22
N ASP A 3 13.05 3.78 -5.46
CA ASP A 3 12.51 4.73 -6.46
C ASP A 3 11.01 5.09 -6.24
N VAL A 4 10.40 4.61 -5.14
CA VAL A 4 8.99 4.86 -4.81
C VAL A 4 8.79 6.18 -4.04
N VAL A 5 9.86 6.71 -3.45
CA VAL A 5 9.78 7.85 -2.52
C VAL A 5 9.84 9.20 -3.26
N GLU A 6 10.38 9.24 -4.48
CA GLU A 6 10.50 10.50 -5.22
C GLU A 6 9.16 10.89 -5.85
N GLY A 7 8.38 11.70 -5.12
CA GLY A 7 7.15 12.35 -5.61
C GLY A 7 5.87 11.92 -4.93
N SER A 8 5.92 10.95 -3.99
CA SER A 8 4.78 10.53 -3.20
C SER A 8 4.97 10.93 -1.74
N ALA A 9 3.89 11.23 -1.01
CA ALA A 9 3.95 11.50 0.44
C ALA A 9 4.23 10.23 1.28
N LEU A 10 4.78 9.19 0.65
CA LEU A 10 5.05 7.89 1.27
C LEU A 10 6.33 7.95 2.07
N THR A 11 6.27 7.43 3.28
CA THR A 11 7.44 7.19 4.10
C THR A 11 8.16 5.91 3.67
N ALA A 12 9.41 5.73 4.12
CA ALA A 12 10.12 4.47 3.91
C ALA A 12 9.32 3.27 4.49
N TYR A 13 8.57 3.50 5.57
CA TYR A 13 7.72 2.50 6.21
C TYR A 13 6.56 2.05 5.29
N ASP A 14 5.93 2.98 4.58
CA ASP A 14 4.86 2.67 3.63
C ASP A 14 5.38 1.85 2.45
N ALA A 15 6.60 2.15 1.99
CA ALA A 15 7.25 1.43 0.91
C ALA A 15 7.58 -0.02 1.29
N GLU A 16 7.98 -0.29 2.54
CA GLU A 16 8.22 -1.65 3.03
C GLU A 16 6.96 -2.50 3.04
N LEU A 17 5.83 -1.94 3.51
CA LEU A 17 4.54 -2.64 3.51
C LEU A 17 4.05 -2.94 2.09
N VAL A 18 4.24 -2.00 1.16
CA VAL A 18 3.92 -2.21 -0.26
C VAL A 18 4.80 -3.29 -0.87
N ALA A 19 6.10 -3.27 -0.61
CA ALA A 19 7.03 -4.27 -1.10
C ALA A 19 6.69 -5.67 -0.55
N LEU A 20 6.37 -5.77 0.73
CA LEU A 20 5.98 -7.01 1.38
C LEU A 20 4.67 -7.57 0.81
N ALA A 21 3.64 -6.74 0.66
CA ALA A 21 2.36 -7.13 0.08
C ALA A 21 2.52 -7.67 -1.35
N ARG A 22 3.35 -7.01 -2.17
CA ARG A 22 3.70 -7.50 -3.51
C ARG A 22 4.43 -8.84 -3.48
N ALA A 23 5.44 -8.98 -2.62
CA ALA A 23 6.23 -10.21 -2.51
C ALA A 23 5.35 -11.40 -2.11
N LEU A 24 4.35 -11.17 -1.25
CA LEU A 24 3.40 -12.19 -0.81
C LEU A 24 2.19 -12.36 -1.76
N SER A 25 2.05 -11.51 -2.78
CA SER A 25 0.90 -11.50 -3.68
C SER A 25 -0.44 -11.36 -2.95
N VAL A 26 -0.49 -10.53 -1.91
CA VAL A 26 -1.69 -10.25 -1.12
C VAL A 26 -2.03 -8.76 -1.16
N PRO A 27 -3.31 -8.38 -0.98
CA PRO A 27 -3.67 -6.98 -0.87
C PRO A 27 -3.10 -6.37 0.42
N LEU A 28 -2.61 -5.14 0.33
CA LEU A 28 -2.25 -4.31 1.48
C LEU A 28 -3.51 -3.65 2.04
N VAL A 29 -3.99 -4.14 3.19
CA VAL A 29 -5.14 -3.51 3.86
C VAL A 29 -4.65 -2.27 4.62
N THR A 30 -5.14 -1.08 4.26
CA THR A 30 -4.72 0.19 4.86
C THR A 30 -5.85 1.23 4.87
N SER A 31 -5.81 2.14 5.84
CA SER A 31 -6.66 3.35 5.88
C SER A 31 -5.92 4.60 5.39
N ASP A 32 -4.64 4.46 5.02
CA ASP A 32 -3.82 5.56 4.51
C ASP A 32 -4.21 5.90 3.07
N LYS A 33 -4.69 7.13 2.89
CA LYS A 33 -5.16 7.64 1.60
C LYS A 33 -4.02 7.93 0.62
N ALA A 34 -2.81 8.22 1.09
CA ALA A 34 -1.63 8.42 0.24
C ALA A 34 -1.18 7.09 -0.36
N VAL A 35 -1.12 6.03 0.46
CA VAL A 35 -0.79 4.66 0.01
C VAL A 35 -1.85 4.15 -0.98
N PHE A 36 -3.13 4.34 -0.67
CA PHE A 36 -4.24 3.96 -1.55
C PHE A 36 -4.17 4.67 -2.92
N LYS A 37 -3.86 5.97 -2.94
CA LYS A 37 -3.71 6.73 -4.19
C LYS A 37 -2.50 6.31 -5.01
N ALA A 38 -1.40 5.94 -4.36
CA ALA A 38 -0.18 5.52 -5.03
C ALA A 38 -0.28 4.09 -5.58
N PHE A 39 -1.04 3.20 -4.94
CA PHE A 39 -1.14 1.78 -5.29
C PHE A 39 -2.58 1.24 -5.26
N PRO A 40 -3.52 1.83 -6.03
CA PRO A 40 -4.95 1.47 -5.95
C PRO A 40 -5.23 -0.01 -6.22
N ASP A 41 -4.44 -0.65 -7.08
CA ASP A 41 -4.60 -2.07 -7.44
C ASP A 41 -4.04 -3.05 -6.40
N LEU A 42 -3.19 -2.57 -5.48
CA LEU A 42 -2.58 -3.39 -4.43
C LEU A 42 -3.27 -3.18 -3.08
N THR A 43 -3.96 -2.06 -2.87
CA THR A 43 -4.51 -1.68 -1.57
C THR A 43 -5.98 -2.02 -1.42
N LEU A 44 -6.40 -2.31 -0.18
CA LEU A 44 -7.80 -2.55 0.19
C LEU A 44 -8.14 -1.73 1.44
N THR A 45 -9.36 -1.21 1.55
CA THR A 45 -9.80 -0.55 2.79
C THR A 45 -10.15 -1.60 3.86
N MET A 46 -10.12 -1.19 5.12
CA MET A 46 -10.48 -2.07 6.24
C MET A 46 -11.93 -2.54 6.12
N GLU A 47 -12.84 -1.65 5.72
CA GLU A 47 -14.26 -1.97 5.52
C GLU A 47 -14.44 -3.00 4.40
N ALA A 48 -13.73 -2.83 3.28
CA ALA A 48 -13.78 -3.76 2.16
C ALA A 48 -13.12 -5.11 2.49
N PHE A 49 -12.17 -5.15 3.43
CA PHE A 49 -11.59 -6.40 3.91
C PHE A 49 -12.55 -7.18 4.81
N VAL A 50 -13.22 -6.51 5.75
CA VAL A 50 -14.15 -7.15 6.70
C VAL A 50 -15.47 -7.58 6.04
N ALA A 51 -15.88 -6.93 4.95
CA ALA A 51 -17.09 -7.28 4.22
C ALA A 51 -16.97 -8.55 3.33
N ARG A 52 -15.82 -9.23 3.33
CA ARG A 52 -15.54 -10.42 2.50
C ARG A 52 -15.72 -11.73 3.25
#